data_AF-A0A8T2A3E5-F1
#
_entry.id   AF-A0A8T2A3E5-F1
#
_cell.length_a   1.000
_cell.length_b   1.000
_cell.length_c   1.000
_cell.angle_alpha   90.00
_cell.angle_beta   90.00
_cell.angle_gamma   90.00
#
_symmetry.space_group_name_H-M   'P 1'
#
loop_
_entity.id
_entity.type
_entity.pdbx_description
1 polymer ?
#
loop_
_entity_poly.entity_id
_entity_poly.type
_entity_poly.pdbx_seq_one_letter_code
_entity_poly.pdbx_strand_id
1 'polypeptide(L)'
;MTSIMNSCDKKFVWVIKNFSSLQLQDCYVSVPVLIRDVKWRLFAYPGENNGDHLSLYLEVDFESMPCGWRQYTQFRFTVVNQISEHLSVKREGRKWFDKKAPEWGWEDMISLTKLNDINSGFLVNGELMIVAEVETFEAISTSQVAGTSVDSEWTLLDYYSSSEEDKDDVTVVIKGFHVLDSQIYQVKETFERHPDLASNLILKNQNLKNIYMGFLLDLIKTLSKSPKELTEDDLNFADSMLSDLTKAGFILDWLRQKLDRALEKQIACDAG
;
A
#
# COMPACT_ATOMS: atom_id res chain seq x y z
N MET A 1 -4.13 14.72 -34.43
CA MET A 1 -4.10 13.80 -33.27
C MET A 1 -3.40 12.54 -33.75
N THR A 2 -2.12 12.37 -33.42
CA THR A 2 -1.38 11.13 -33.75
C THR A 2 -0.23 11.00 -32.75
N SER A 3 -0.37 10.10 -31.77
CA SER A 3 0.74 9.65 -30.94
C SER A 3 1.11 8.26 -31.42
N ILE A 4 2.36 8.08 -31.84
CA ILE A 4 2.93 6.76 -32.13
C ILE A 4 3.28 6.17 -30.77
N MET A 5 2.48 5.23 -30.27
CA MET A 5 2.79 4.48 -29.04
C MET A 5 3.27 3.09 -29.44
N ASN A 6 4.53 2.80 -29.10
CA ASN A 6 5.09 1.46 -29.19
C ASN A 6 4.65 0.69 -27.94
N SER A 7 4.14 -0.54 -28.08
CA SER A 7 3.46 -1.29 -26.99
C SER A 7 4.39 -1.81 -25.88
N CYS A 8 5.59 -1.25 -25.75
CA CYS A 8 6.57 -1.56 -24.72
C CYS A 8 7.14 -0.29 -24.04
N ASP A 9 6.64 0.89 -24.40
CA ASP A 9 7.11 2.16 -23.84
C ASP A 9 6.54 2.35 -22.43
N LYS A 10 7.41 2.27 -21.42
CA LYS A 10 7.11 2.66 -20.02
C LYS A 10 6.91 4.17 -19.85
N LYS A 11 6.78 4.92 -20.92
CA LYS A 11 6.77 6.38 -20.90
C LYS A 11 5.80 6.94 -21.92
N PHE A 12 5.19 8.07 -21.59
CA PHE A 12 4.38 8.83 -22.53
C PHE A 12 4.62 10.32 -22.36
N VAL A 13 4.46 11.03 -23.46
CA VAL A 13 4.65 12.48 -23.55
C VAL A 13 3.28 13.12 -23.71
N TRP A 14 3.01 14.12 -22.89
CA TRP A 14 1.81 14.93 -22.93
C TRP A 14 2.17 16.38 -23.17
N VAL A 15 1.61 16.95 -24.24
CA VAL A 15 1.77 18.36 -24.59
C VAL A 15 0.44 19.07 -24.35
N ILE A 16 0.43 19.99 -23.40
CA ILE A 16 -0.70 20.86 -23.12
C ILE A 16 -0.55 22.09 -24.02
N LYS A 17 -1.51 22.27 -24.93
CA LYS A 17 -1.53 23.41 -25.85
C LYS A 17 -2.25 24.60 -25.23
N ASN A 18 -1.81 25.80 -25.55
CA ASN A 18 -2.37 27.05 -25.03
C ASN A 18 -2.45 27.05 -23.50
N PHE A 19 -1.44 26.50 -22.83
CA PHE A 19 -1.40 26.43 -21.38
C PHE A 19 -1.52 27.83 -20.80
N SER A 20 -2.42 27.99 -19.84
CA SER A 20 -2.61 29.22 -19.11
C SER A 20 -2.96 28.91 -17.67
N SER A 21 -2.24 29.56 -16.74
CA SER A 21 -2.57 29.56 -15.32
C SER A 21 -3.59 30.63 -14.92
N LEU A 22 -4.14 31.37 -15.90
CA LEU A 22 -5.10 32.45 -15.69
C LEU A 22 -6.50 32.12 -16.23
N GLN A 23 -6.66 30.97 -16.88
CA GLN A 23 -7.97 30.51 -17.36
C GLN A 23 -8.79 29.94 -16.21
N LEU A 24 -10.12 30.06 -16.29
CA LEU A 24 -11.12 29.41 -15.42
C LEU A 24 -11.11 27.86 -15.51
N GLN A 25 -10.08 27.28 -16.13
CA GLN A 25 -9.95 25.85 -16.32
C GLN A 25 -9.31 25.26 -15.06
N ASP A 26 -10.12 24.59 -14.26
CA ASP A 26 -9.69 24.02 -12.97
C ASP A 26 -8.63 22.92 -13.15
N CYS A 27 -8.62 22.21 -14.29
CA CYS A 27 -7.61 21.20 -14.60
C CYS A 27 -7.46 20.91 -16.10
N TYR A 28 -6.27 20.43 -16.46
CA TYR A 28 -6.01 19.76 -17.74
C TYR A 28 -5.93 18.26 -17.52
N VAL A 29 -6.49 17.48 -18.43
CA VAL A 29 -6.50 16.00 -18.35
C VAL A 29 -5.94 15.42 -19.65
N SER A 30 -5.02 14.47 -19.54
CA SER A 30 -4.49 13.76 -20.71
C SER A 30 -5.49 12.75 -21.26
N VAL A 31 -5.30 12.34 -22.52
CA VAL A 31 -5.95 11.11 -23.00
C VAL A 31 -5.42 9.92 -22.20
N PRO A 32 -6.25 8.87 -21.96
CA PRO A 32 -5.78 7.65 -21.31
C PRO A 32 -4.70 6.94 -22.14
N VAL A 33 -3.66 6.46 -21.47
CA VAL A 33 -2.54 5.74 -22.07
C VAL A 33 -2.47 4.33 -21.48
N LEU A 34 -2.43 3.32 -22.35
CA LEU A 34 -2.31 1.93 -21.92
C LEU A 34 -0.84 1.56 -21.68
N ILE A 35 -0.48 1.23 -20.44
CA ILE A 35 0.84 0.73 -20.07
C ILE A 35 0.64 -0.55 -19.28
N ARG A 36 1.14 -1.68 -19.82
CA ARG A 36 1.02 -3.02 -19.22
C ARG A 36 -0.43 -3.35 -18.81
N ASP A 37 -1.34 -3.19 -19.76
CA ASP A 37 -2.78 -3.46 -19.62
C ASP A 37 -3.54 -2.58 -18.60
N VAL A 38 -2.87 -1.56 -18.05
CA VAL A 38 -3.47 -0.58 -17.15
C VAL A 38 -3.58 0.76 -17.87
N LYS A 39 -4.75 1.40 -17.81
CA LYS A 39 -4.98 2.72 -18.39
C LYS A 39 -4.61 3.80 -17.38
N TRP A 40 -3.68 4.66 -17.78
CA TRP A 40 -3.17 5.76 -16.97
C TRP A 40 -3.58 7.11 -17.56
N ARG A 41 -3.80 8.12 -16.72
CA ARG A 41 -4.08 9.51 -17.12
C ARG A 41 -3.23 10.47 -16.31
N LEU A 42 -2.84 11.58 -16.91
CA LEU A 42 -2.25 12.71 -16.19
C LEU A 42 -3.27 13.80 -15.95
N PHE A 43 -3.17 14.38 -14.77
CA PHE A 43 -3.88 15.59 -14.39
C PHE A 43 -2.87 16.69 -14.10
N ALA A 44 -3.17 17.90 -14.55
CA ALA A 44 -2.39 19.08 -14.28
C ALA A 44 -3.28 20.21 -13.78
N TYR A 45 -2.99 20.73 -12.59
CA TYR A 45 -3.76 21.78 -11.94
C TYR A 45 -2.88 23.03 -11.81
N PRO A 46 -3.15 24.10 -12.56
CA PRO A 46 -2.42 25.35 -12.39
C PRO A 46 -2.96 26.10 -11.16
N GLY A 47 -2.26 26.02 -10.03
CA GLY A 47 -2.63 26.75 -8.81
C GLY A 47 -3.77 26.10 -8.03
N GLU A 48 -3.68 24.79 -7.84
CA GLU A 48 -4.62 24.02 -7.01
C GLU A 48 -4.75 24.64 -5.60
N ASN A 49 -5.96 24.69 -5.05
CA ASN A 49 -6.25 25.25 -3.72
C ASN A 49 -5.75 26.70 -3.50
N ASN A 50 -5.82 27.54 -4.53
CA ASN A 50 -5.23 28.90 -4.55
C ASN A 50 -3.71 28.92 -4.35
N GLY A 51 -3.04 27.81 -4.69
CA GLY A 51 -1.59 27.71 -4.70
C GLY A 51 -0.96 28.48 -5.86
N ASP A 52 0.36 28.65 -5.78
CA ASP A 52 1.18 29.31 -6.79
C ASP A 52 2.05 28.31 -7.58
N HIS A 53 1.74 27.02 -7.49
CA HIS A 53 2.44 25.92 -8.15
C HIS A 53 1.54 25.19 -9.15
N LEU A 54 2.16 24.58 -10.14
CA LEU A 54 1.53 23.55 -10.96
C LEU A 54 1.55 22.24 -10.18
N SER A 55 0.38 21.68 -9.91
CA SER A 55 0.26 20.30 -9.41
C SER A 55 0.22 19.32 -10.58
N LEU A 56 0.86 18.16 -10.44
CA LEU A 56 0.77 17.06 -11.40
C LEU A 56 0.41 15.76 -10.69
N TYR A 57 -0.51 14.99 -11.27
CA TYR A 57 -0.93 13.69 -10.77
C TYR A 57 -1.01 12.65 -11.88
N LEU A 58 -0.80 11.40 -11.50
CA LEU A 58 -1.03 10.20 -12.29
C LEU A 58 -2.22 9.47 -11.67
N GLU A 59 -3.21 9.17 -12.49
CA GLU A 59 -4.41 8.42 -12.12
C GLU A 59 -4.45 7.10 -12.88
N VAL A 60 -4.93 6.04 -12.22
CA VAL A 60 -5.39 4.83 -12.89
C VAL A 60 -6.89 4.89 -13.19
N ASP A 61 -7.26 4.56 -14.43
CA ASP A 61 -8.66 4.39 -14.82
C ASP A 61 -9.24 3.10 -14.22
N PHE A 62 -9.77 3.23 -13.00
CA PHE A 62 -10.23 2.11 -12.20
C PHE A 62 -11.53 1.46 -12.73
N GLU A 63 -12.31 2.13 -13.58
CA GLU A 63 -13.61 1.60 -14.05
C GLU A 63 -13.49 0.23 -14.74
N SER A 64 -12.30 -0.07 -15.26
CA SER A 64 -11.99 -1.33 -15.95
C SER A 64 -11.27 -2.37 -15.09
N MET A 65 -11.01 -2.10 -13.80
CA MET A 65 -10.18 -2.95 -12.95
C MET A 65 -11.00 -3.95 -12.10
N PRO A 66 -10.50 -5.19 -11.90
CA PRO A 66 -11.19 -6.17 -11.08
C PRO A 66 -11.25 -5.76 -9.60
N CYS A 67 -12.23 -6.33 -8.87
CA CYS A 67 -12.33 -6.12 -7.43
C CYS A 67 -11.04 -6.58 -6.72
N GLY A 68 -10.50 -5.73 -5.86
CA GLY A 68 -9.24 -6.01 -5.15
C GLY A 68 -7.97 -5.75 -5.97
N TRP A 69 -8.09 -5.21 -7.19
CA TRP A 69 -6.93 -4.78 -7.96
C TRP A 69 -6.12 -3.76 -7.18
N ARG A 70 -4.81 -3.99 -7.15
CA ARG A 70 -3.84 -3.12 -6.52
C ARG A 70 -2.49 -3.30 -7.20
N GLN A 71 -1.82 -2.20 -7.52
CA GLN A 71 -0.60 -2.20 -8.32
C GLN A 71 0.46 -1.30 -7.68
N TYR A 72 1.63 -1.86 -7.37
CA TYR A 72 2.77 -1.08 -6.92
C TYR A 72 3.48 -0.51 -8.15
N THR A 73 3.60 0.82 -8.19
CA THR A 73 4.06 1.51 -9.38
C THR A 73 5.09 2.56 -8.98
N GLN A 74 6.25 2.52 -9.61
CA GLN A 74 7.15 3.67 -9.69
C GLN A 74 6.69 4.56 -10.83
N PHE A 75 6.57 5.85 -10.56
CA PHE A 75 6.29 6.83 -11.59
C PHE A 75 7.21 8.03 -11.44
N ARG A 76 7.52 8.66 -12.57
CA ARG A 76 8.33 9.87 -12.63
C ARG A 76 7.66 10.87 -13.55
N PHE A 77 7.54 12.11 -13.09
CA PHE A 77 7.18 13.24 -13.93
C PHE A 77 8.42 14.05 -14.28
N THR A 78 8.45 14.52 -15.53
CA THR A 78 9.39 15.53 -15.99
C THR A 78 8.61 16.67 -16.61
N VAL A 79 8.65 17.84 -15.99
CA VAL A 79 8.26 19.10 -16.66
C VAL A 79 9.45 19.51 -17.53
N VAL A 80 9.30 19.35 -18.84
CA VAL A 80 10.43 19.47 -19.75
C VAL A 80 10.76 20.93 -19.98
N ASN A 81 12.03 21.27 -19.75
CA ASN A 81 12.59 22.50 -20.28
C ASN A 81 12.97 22.26 -21.75
N GLN A 82 12.29 22.96 -22.64
CA GLN A 82 12.38 22.77 -24.08
C GLN A 82 13.63 23.43 -24.71
N ILE A 83 14.41 24.16 -23.92
CA ILE A 83 15.69 24.76 -24.34
C ILE A 83 16.87 23.89 -23.91
N SER A 84 16.85 23.37 -22.68
CA SER A 84 17.93 22.55 -22.12
C SER A 84 17.39 21.47 -21.20
N GLU A 85 17.65 20.20 -21.54
CA GLU A 85 17.18 19.07 -20.74
C GLU A 85 17.63 19.15 -19.27
N HIS A 86 18.85 19.65 -19.01
CA HIS A 86 19.42 19.79 -17.67
C HIS A 86 18.62 20.74 -16.76
N LEU A 87 17.81 21.63 -17.34
CA LEU A 87 16.95 22.54 -16.59
C LEU A 87 15.54 21.97 -16.34
N SER A 88 15.24 20.79 -16.87
CA SER A 88 13.94 20.13 -16.65
C SER A 88 13.73 19.81 -15.18
N VAL A 89 12.49 19.96 -14.70
CA VAL A 89 12.14 19.63 -13.31
C VAL A 89 11.62 18.20 -13.28
N LYS A 90 12.23 17.35 -12.45
CA LYS A 90 11.91 15.93 -12.35
C LYS A 90 11.54 15.60 -10.90
N ARG A 91 10.48 14.81 -10.71
CA ARG A 91 10.12 14.19 -9.43
C ARG A 91 9.70 12.76 -9.67
N GLU A 92 10.10 11.87 -8.77
CA GLU A 92 9.78 10.45 -8.84
C GLU A 92 9.26 9.94 -7.51
N GLY A 93 8.38 8.96 -7.58
CA GLY A 93 7.73 8.37 -6.42
C GLY A 93 7.35 6.93 -6.69
N ARG A 94 7.13 6.18 -5.62
CA ARG A 94 6.59 4.81 -5.67
C ARG A 94 5.37 4.75 -4.79
N LYS A 95 4.25 4.31 -5.34
CA LYS A 95 2.97 4.26 -4.63
C LYS A 95 2.19 3.01 -5.01
N TRP A 96 1.29 2.63 -4.11
CA TRP A 96 0.25 1.65 -4.41
C TRP A 96 -0.96 2.36 -5.00
N PHE A 97 -1.34 1.95 -6.21
CA PHE A 97 -2.57 2.37 -6.85
C PHE A 97 -3.64 1.31 -6.58
N ASP A 98 -4.79 1.75 -6.08
CA ASP A 98 -5.97 0.91 -5.88
C ASP A 98 -7.26 1.75 -5.89
N LYS A 99 -8.41 1.13 -5.62
CA LYS A 99 -9.71 1.82 -5.62
C LYS A 99 -9.77 2.98 -4.61
N LYS A 100 -9.06 2.88 -3.48
CA LYS A 100 -9.10 3.89 -2.41
C LYS A 100 -8.10 5.01 -2.67
N ALA A 101 -6.99 4.70 -3.33
CA ALA A 101 -5.98 5.66 -3.75
C ALA A 101 -5.67 5.48 -5.25
N PRO A 102 -6.57 5.94 -6.14
CA PRO A 102 -6.40 5.79 -7.58
C PRO A 102 -5.44 6.82 -8.19
N GLU A 103 -5.07 7.85 -7.43
CA GLU A 103 -4.33 9.00 -7.91
C GLU A 103 -3.17 9.35 -6.96
N TRP A 104 -2.01 9.68 -7.53
CA TRP A 104 -0.83 10.11 -6.80
C TRP A 104 -0.02 11.13 -7.58
N GLY A 105 0.59 12.09 -6.89
CA GLY A 105 1.30 13.20 -7.53
C GLY A 105 2.01 14.14 -6.57
N TRP A 106 2.25 15.36 -7.04
CA TRP A 106 2.82 16.45 -6.26
C TRP A 106 2.05 17.74 -6.52
N GLU A 107 1.58 18.36 -5.44
CA GLU A 107 0.94 19.69 -5.44
C GLU A 107 1.91 20.80 -5.87
N ASP A 108 3.20 20.64 -5.56
CA ASP A 108 4.24 21.66 -5.69
C ASP A 108 5.29 21.31 -6.77
N MET A 109 4.86 20.77 -7.91
CA MET A 109 5.79 20.27 -8.95
C MET A 109 6.74 21.37 -9.45
N ILE A 110 6.20 22.52 -9.83
CA ILE A 110 6.96 23.70 -10.27
C ILE A 110 6.15 24.97 -10.00
N SER A 111 6.80 26.04 -9.53
CA SER A 111 6.09 27.31 -9.32
C SER A 111 5.60 27.90 -10.65
N LEU A 112 4.37 28.42 -10.65
CA LEU A 112 3.77 29.07 -11.81
C LEU A 112 4.56 30.31 -12.23
N THR A 113 5.18 31.02 -11.29
CA THR A 113 6.09 32.14 -11.58
C THR A 113 7.27 31.69 -12.44
N LYS A 114 7.92 30.58 -12.07
CA LYS A 114 9.04 30.02 -12.84
C LYS A 114 8.57 29.45 -14.17
N LEU A 115 7.43 28.76 -14.17
CA LEU A 115 6.85 28.13 -15.35
C LEU A 115 6.45 29.15 -16.44
N ASN A 116 5.88 30.29 -16.03
CA ASN A 116 5.36 31.33 -16.91
C ASN A 116 6.40 32.39 -17.31
N ASP A 117 7.59 32.41 -16.71
CA ASP A 117 8.66 33.30 -17.15
C ASP A 117 9.05 32.94 -18.60
N ILE A 118 8.96 33.92 -19.49
CA ILE A 118 9.24 33.80 -20.92
C ILE A 118 10.65 33.30 -21.22
N ASN A 119 11.60 33.52 -20.31
CA ASN A 119 12.99 33.09 -20.46
C ASN A 119 13.27 31.75 -19.77
N SER A 120 12.30 31.17 -19.07
CA SER A 120 12.49 29.94 -18.30
C SER A 120 12.74 28.71 -19.18
N GLY A 121 12.16 28.68 -20.39
CA GLY A 121 12.26 27.58 -21.33
C GLY A 121 11.27 26.43 -21.10
N PHE A 122 10.35 26.52 -20.13
CA PHE A 122 9.32 25.47 -19.93
C PHE A 122 8.12 25.63 -20.85
N LEU A 123 7.69 26.87 -21.07
CA LEU A 123 6.54 27.22 -21.90
C LEU A 123 7.04 27.83 -23.23
N VAL A 124 7.04 27.04 -24.30
CA VAL A 124 7.46 27.48 -25.65
C VAL A 124 6.25 27.51 -26.55
N ASN A 125 5.97 28.66 -27.18
CA ASN A 125 4.77 28.88 -28.02
C ASN A 125 3.45 28.56 -27.30
N GLY A 126 3.39 28.76 -25.97
CA GLY A 126 2.22 28.42 -25.16
C GLY A 126 2.00 26.92 -24.98
N GLU A 127 2.97 26.08 -25.37
CA GLU A 127 2.92 24.63 -25.17
C GLU A 127 3.78 24.22 -23.97
N LEU A 128 3.17 23.48 -23.04
CA LEU A 128 3.83 22.87 -21.89
C LEU A 128 4.00 21.37 -22.16
N MET A 129 5.24 20.88 -22.08
CA MET A 129 5.54 19.46 -22.30
C MET A 129 5.84 18.74 -20.97
N ILE A 130 5.09 17.68 -20.72
CA ILE A 130 5.23 16.81 -19.56
C ILE A 130 5.55 15.40 -20.06
N VAL A 131 6.55 14.76 -19.47
CA VAL A 131 6.83 13.34 -19.68
C VAL A 131 6.49 12.60 -18.40
N ALA A 132 5.69 11.55 -18.52
CA ALA A 132 5.43 10.62 -17.45
C ALA A 132 6.03 9.26 -17.79
N GLU A 133 6.78 8.71 -16.83
CA GLU A 133 7.31 7.36 -16.89
C GLU A 133 6.60 6.53 -15.82
N VAL A 134 6.18 5.33 -16.17
CA VAL A 134 5.38 4.44 -15.34
C VAL A 134 5.98 3.04 -15.43
N GLU A 135 6.48 2.56 -14.30
CA GLU A 135 7.01 1.22 -14.12
C GLU A 135 6.22 0.49 -13.05
N THR A 136 5.43 -0.50 -13.47
CA THR A 136 4.71 -1.37 -12.56
C THR A 136 5.63 -2.51 -12.12
N PHE A 137 5.61 -2.80 -10.83
CA PHE A 137 6.23 -4.00 -10.27
C PHE A 137 5.16 -5.08 -10.16
N GLU A 138 5.42 -6.30 -10.63
CA GLU A 138 4.43 -7.36 -10.52
C GLU A 138 3.98 -7.50 -9.07
N ALA A 139 2.72 -7.14 -8.81
CA ALA A 139 2.06 -7.59 -7.61
C ALA A 139 2.00 -9.11 -7.73
N ILE A 140 2.48 -9.83 -6.72
CA ILE A 140 2.31 -11.28 -6.64
C ILE A 140 0.81 -11.53 -6.63
N SER A 141 0.25 -11.73 -7.82
CA SER A 141 -1.12 -12.17 -7.98
C SER A 141 -1.13 -13.59 -7.47
N THR A 142 -1.74 -13.84 -6.32
CA THR A 142 -1.93 -15.20 -5.78
C THR A 142 -2.88 -16.06 -6.63
N SER A 143 -3.16 -15.66 -7.87
CA SER A 143 -3.84 -16.48 -8.85
C SER A 143 -2.80 -17.05 -9.81
N GLN A 144 -2.54 -18.36 -9.65
CA GLN A 144 -1.57 -19.20 -10.37
C GLN A 144 -0.18 -19.35 -9.73
N VAL A 145 -0.12 -20.07 -8.61
CA VAL A 145 0.97 -21.04 -8.41
C VAL A 145 0.34 -22.36 -8.00
N ALA A 146 0.00 -23.16 -9.02
CA ALA A 146 -0.07 -24.60 -8.85
C ALA A 146 1.38 -25.10 -8.84
N GLY A 147 1.84 -25.51 -7.65
CA GLY A 147 2.98 -26.40 -7.46
C GLY A 147 4.36 -25.86 -7.82
N THR A 148 5.05 -25.26 -6.86
CA THR A 148 6.47 -25.56 -6.66
C THR A 148 6.88 -25.37 -5.21
N SER A 149 7.71 -26.33 -4.79
CA SER A 149 8.32 -26.59 -3.50
C SER A 149 8.69 -25.39 -2.62
N VAL A 150 8.30 -25.55 -1.36
CA VAL A 150 8.91 -25.08 -0.11
C VAL A 150 10.43 -24.89 -0.25
N ASP A 151 10.89 -23.66 0.03
CA ASP A 151 12.20 -23.27 0.56
C ASP A 151 12.67 -21.93 -0.05
N SER A 152 12.03 -20.82 0.33
CA SER A 152 12.73 -19.53 0.38
C SER A 152 12.07 -18.61 1.40
N GLU A 153 12.89 -18.33 2.40
CA GLU A 153 12.74 -17.44 3.54
C GLU A 153 12.37 -15.99 3.18
N TRP A 154 11.52 -15.40 4.04
CA TRP A 154 11.28 -13.98 4.29
C TRP A 154 11.37 -13.03 3.08
N THR A 155 10.23 -12.71 2.46
CA THR A 155 10.16 -11.57 1.53
C THR A 155 10.03 -10.28 2.33
N LEU A 156 11.17 -9.62 2.56
CA LEU A 156 11.23 -8.27 3.12
C LEU A 156 10.69 -7.30 2.07
N LEU A 157 9.44 -6.87 2.22
CA LEU A 157 8.89 -5.76 1.45
C LEU A 157 9.43 -4.48 2.08
N ASP A 158 10.56 -3.98 1.56
CA ASP A 158 10.99 -2.59 1.78
C ASP A 158 9.96 -1.66 1.13
N TYR A 159 8.85 -1.44 1.83
CA TYR A 159 7.94 -0.36 1.51
C TYR A 159 8.56 0.93 2.02
N TYR A 160 9.26 1.64 1.12
CA TYR A 160 9.65 3.03 1.37
C TYR A 160 8.39 3.81 1.72
N SER A 161 8.32 4.18 3.01
CA SER A 161 7.29 5.03 3.56
C SER A 161 7.22 6.32 2.76
N SER A 162 6.00 6.73 2.45
CA SER A 162 5.75 7.80 1.50
C SER A 162 4.82 8.82 2.15
N SER A 163 5.27 9.34 3.30
CA SER A 163 4.93 10.62 3.93
C SER A 163 5.77 10.76 5.22
N GLU A 164 6.21 11.96 5.59
CA GLU A 164 6.86 12.22 6.89
C GLU A 164 5.85 12.29 8.06
N GLU A 165 4.57 11.99 7.83
CA GLU A 165 3.49 12.19 8.81
C GLU A 165 2.82 10.91 9.32
N ASP A 166 3.00 9.74 8.68
CA ASP A 166 2.47 8.45 9.18
C ASP A 166 3.61 7.47 9.50
N LYS A 167 4.17 7.56 10.70
CA LYS A 167 5.24 6.65 11.17
C LYS A 167 4.75 5.31 11.72
N ASP A 168 3.44 5.08 11.78
CA ASP A 168 2.89 3.99 12.61
C ASP A 168 2.30 2.78 11.87
N ASP A 169 2.33 2.71 10.53
CA ASP A 169 1.71 1.57 9.81
C ASP A 169 2.63 0.89 8.79
N VAL A 170 3.88 0.62 9.20
CA VAL A 170 4.74 -0.31 8.46
C VAL A 170 4.21 -1.73 8.71
N THR A 171 3.72 -2.40 7.66
CA THR A 171 3.27 -3.79 7.74
C THR A 171 4.14 -4.74 6.94
N VAL A 172 4.50 -5.87 7.54
CA VAL A 172 5.33 -6.93 6.94
C VAL A 172 4.49 -8.19 6.75
N VAL A 173 4.70 -8.88 5.63
CA VAL A 173 4.02 -10.14 5.34
C VAL A 173 4.78 -11.31 5.97
N ILE A 174 4.16 -11.98 6.95
CA ILE A 174 4.71 -13.16 7.63
C ILE A 174 3.77 -14.33 7.39
N LYS A 175 4.23 -15.38 6.72
CA LYS A 175 3.46 -16.61 6.44
C LYS A 175 2.04 -16.33 5.88
N GLY A 176 1.90 -15.27 5.08
CA GLY A 176 0.63 -14.86 4.44
C GLY A 176 -0.26 -13.92 5.26
N PHE A 177 0.22 -13.38 6.38
CA PHE A 177 -0.46 -12.38 7.22
C PHE A 177 0.25 -11.04 7.12
N HIS A 178 -0.48 -9.92 7.04
CA HIS A 178 0.13 -8.59 7.16
C HIS A 178 0.15 -8.21 8.63
N VAL A 179 1.32 -7.86 9.13
CA VAL A 179 1.61 -7.67 10.56
C VAL A 179 2.28 -6.32 10.76
N LEU A 180 1.84 -5.53 11.75
CA LEU A 180 2.48 -4.26 12.10
C LEU A 180 3.95 -4.48 12.51
N ASP A 181 4.83 -3.53 12.25
CA ASP A 181 6.26 -3.61 12.60
C ASP A 181 6.47 -3.93 14.09
N SER A 182 5.67 -3.29 14.95
CA SER A 182 5.64 -3.52 16.41
C SER A 182 5.27 -4.95 16.81
N GLN A 183 4.61 -5.71 15.93
CA GLN A 183 4.12 -7.07 16.18
C GLN A 183 5.01 -8.13 15.53
N ILE A 184 5.96 -7.76 14.67
CA ILE A 184 6.78 -8.70 13.89
C ILE A 184 7.46 -9.72 14.79
N TYR A 185 8.17 -9.26 15.82
CA TYR A 185 8.93 -10.17 16.69
C TYR A 185 8.03 -11.24 17.33
N GLN A 186 6.85 -10.82 17.83
CA GLN A 186 5.90 -11.73 18.46
C GLN A 186 5.33 -12.74 17.46
N VAL A 187 4.96 -12.30 16.26
CA VAL A 187 4.45 -13.20 15.23
C VAL A 187 5.55 -14.18 14.77
N LYS A 188 6.79 -13.71 14.60
CA LYS A 188 7.93 -14.57 14.26
C LYS A 188 8.15 -15.66 15.31
N GLU A 189 8.30 -15.26 16.57
CA GLU A 189 8.50 -16.19 17.69
C GLU A 189 7.36 -17.21 17.79
N THR A 190 6.12 -16.78 17.53
CA THR A 190 4.95 -17.66 17.55
C THR A 190 5.02 -18.71 16.46
N PHE A 191 5.33 -18.33 15.21
CA PHE A 191 5.48 -19.29 14.11
C PHE A 191 6.73 -20.18 14.22
N GLU A 192 7.80 -19.71 14.87
CA GLU A 192 8.98 -20.54 15.16
C GLU A 192 8.65 -21.65 16.17
N ARG A 193 7.87 -21.33 17.21
CA ARG A 193 7.43 -22.31 18.21
C ARG A 193 6.32 -23.22 17.71
N HIS A 194 5.46 -22.70 16.84
CA HIS A 194 4.30 -23.40 16.31
C HIS A 194 4.24 -23.27 14.78
N PRO A 195 5.10 -23.99 14.03
CA PRO A 195 5.19 -23.85 12.58
C PRO A 195 3.90 -24.19 11.82
N ASP A 196 3.07 -25.05 12.42
CA ASP A 196 1.82 -25.55 11.85
C ASP A 196 0.59 -24.68 12.20
N LEU A 197 0.77 -23.64 13.03
CA LEU A 197 -0.27 -22.74 13.57
C LEU A 197 -1.40 -22.38 12.60
N ALA A 198 -1.07 -22.07 11.34
CA ALA A 198 -2.00 -21.60 10.32
C ALA A 198 -2.18 -22.57 9.14
N SER A 199 -1.79 -23.84 9.30
CA SER A 199 -1.81 -24.82 8.20
C SER A 199 -3.23 -25.18 7.74
N ASN A 200 -4.20 -25.12 8.64
CA ASN A 200 -5.61 -25.43 8.38
C ASN A 200 -6.47 -24.18 8.14
N LEU A 201 -5.85 -23.02 7.92
CA LEU A 201 -6.54 -21.74 7.84
C LEU A 201 -7.54 -21.72 6.66
N ILE A 202 -8.81 -21.45 6.98
CA ILE A 202 -9.90 -21.45 5.99
C ILE A 202 -10.14 -20.03 5.42
N LEU A 203 -9.55 -19.02 6.07
CA LEU A 203 -9.70 -17.61 5.71
C LEU A 203 -9.02 -17.29 4.36
N LYS A 204 -9.81 -16.85 3.38
CA LYS A 204 -9.30 -16.40 2.07
C LYS A 204 -9.10 -14.88 1.98
N ASN A 205 -9.90 -14.11 2.71
CA ASN A 205 -9.84 -12.65 2.67
C ASN A 205 -8.67 -12.13 3.53
N GLN A 206 -7.80 -11.29 2.95
CA GLN A 206 -6.60 -10.79 3.63
C GLN A 206 -6.91 -9.93 4.86
N ASN A 207 -7.94 -9.08 4.81
CA ASN A 207 -8.32 -8.27 5.97
C ASN A 207 -8.78 -9.14 7.13
N LEU A 208 -9.53 -10.21 6.85
CA LEU A 208 -9.92 -11.18 7.87
C LEU A 208 -8.71 -11.92 8.44
N LYS A 209 -7.75 -12.34 7.61
CA LYS A 209 -6.50 -12.94 8.11
C LYS A 209 -5.79 -12.02 9.10
N ASN A 210 -5.68 -10.73 8.77
CA ASN A 210 -5.01 -9.75 9.61
C ASN A 210 -5.77 -9.51 10.92
N ILE A 211 -7.11 -9.39 10.88
CA ILE A 211 -7.96 -9.25 12.07
C ILE A 211 -7.78 -10.45 13.00
N TYR A 212 -7.84 -11.66 12.46
CA TYR A 212 -7.70 -12.88 13.26
C TYR A 212 -6.28 -13.05 13.81
N MET A 213 -5.24 -12.59 13.10
CA MET A 213 -3.88 -12.52 13.63
C MET A 213 -3.79 -11.55 14.81
N GLY A 214 -4.47 -10.40 14.74
CA GLY A 214 -4.61 -9.47 15.87
C GLY A 214 -5.24 -10.15 17.10
N PHE A 215 -6.37 -10.84 16.91
CA PHE A 215 -7.02 -11.59 17.99
C PHE A 215 -6.14 -12.69 18.58
N LEU A 216 -5.35 -13.38 17.75
CA LEU A 216 -4.39 -14.36 18.24
C LEU A 216 -3.32 -13.71 19.12
N LEU A 217 -2.77 -12.57 18.72
CA LEU A 217 -1.77 -11.86 19.52
C LEU A 217 -2.35 -11.34 20.83
N ASP A 218 -3.58 -10.81 20.81
CA ASP A 218 -4.28 -10.38 22.02
C ASP A 218 -4.54 -11.56 22.97
N LEU A 219 -4.96 -12.71 22.44
CA LEU A 219 -5.12 -13.93 23.22
C LEU A 219 -3.80 -14.40 23.86
N ILE A 220 -2.71 -14.40 23.09
CA ILE A 220 -1.37 -14.76 23.59
C ILE A 220 -0.96 -13.82 24.71
N LYS A 221 -1.20 -12.51 24.55
CA LYS A 221 -0.90 -11.48 25.54
C LYS A 221 -1.72 -11.70 26.81
N THR A 222 -3.03 -11.93 26.69
CA THR A 222 -3.93 -12.20 27.82
C THR A 222 -3.48 -13.44 28.59
N LEU A 223 -3.25 -14.57 27.91
CA LEU A 223 -2.82 -15.82 28.56
C LEU A 223 -1.36 -15.79 29.03
N SER A 224 -0.62 -14.72 28.78
CA SER A 224 0.74 -14.53 29.29
C SER A 224 0.81 -13.66 30.55
N LYS A 225 -0.31 -13.07 30.98
CA LYS A 225 -0.43 -12.42 32.30
C LYS A 225 -0.18 -13.44 33.42
N SER A 226 0.22 -12.95 34.60
CA SER A 226 0.36 -13.84 35.76
C SER A 226 -1.00 -14.33 36.25
N PRO A 227 -1.10 -15.51 36.91
CA PRO A 227 -2.37 -16.03 37.40
C PRO A 227 -3.13 -15.10 38.35
N LYS A 228 -2.43 -14.19 39.04
CA LYS A 228 -3.04 -13.20 39.96
C LYS A 228 -3.61 -11.97 39.24
N GLU A 229 -3.21 -11.75 37.99
CA GLU A 229 -3.66 -10.64 37.15
C GLU A 229 -4.76 -11.05 36.17
N LEU A 230 -5.03 -12.35 36.05
CA LEU A 230 -6.12 -12.87 35.24
C LEU A 230 -7.44 -12.72 35.99
N THR A 231 -8.42 -12.13 35.31
CA THR A 231 -9.79 -12.04 35.80
C THR A 231 -10.65 -13.15 35.21
N GLU A 232 -11.82 -13.40 35.81
CA GLU A 232 -12.82 -14.31 35.23
C GLU A 232 -13.25 -13.84 33.83
N ASP A 233 -13.37 -12.53 33.62
CA ASP A 233 -13.66 -11.93 32.31
C ASP A 233 -12.55 -12.21 31.27
N ASP A 234 -11.27 -12.11 31.67
CA ASP A 234 -10.13 -12.45 30.79
C ASP A 234 -10.16 -13.92 30.38
N LEU A 235 -10.55 -14.83 31.29
CA LEU A 235 -10.64 -16.26 31.03
C LEU A 235 -11.82 -16.59 30.10
N ASN A 236 -12.98 -15.97 30.32
CA ASN A 236 -14.15 -16.10 29.44
C ASN A 236 -13.88 -15.54 28.05
N PHE A 237 -13.19 -14.39 27.97
CA PHE A 237 -12.72 -13.83 26.71
C PHE A 237 -11.77 -14.79 26.00
N ALA A 238 -10.81 -15.37 26.72
CA ALA A 238 -9.83 -16.30 26.15
C ALA A 238 -10.47 -17.58 25.60
N ASP A 239 -11.45 -18.18 26.31
CA ASP A 239 -12.14 -19.37 25.82
C ASP A 239 -12.97 -19.07 24.55
N SER A 240 -13.69 -17.96 24.55
CA SER A 240 -14.46 -17.50 23.38
C SER A 240 -13.56 -17.28 22.16
N MET A 241 -12.44 -16.56 22.35
CA MET A 241 -11.47 -16.31 21.28
C MET A 241 -10.79 -17.58 20.78
N LEU A 242 -10.45 -18.52 21.67
CA LEU A 242 -9.95 -19.84 21.27
C LEU A 242 -10.95 -20.58 20.38
N SER A 243 -12.23 -20.54 20.72
CA SER A 243 -13.30 -21.15 19.93
C SER A 243 -13.35 -20.58 18.51
N ASP A 244 -13.35 -19.25 18.38
CA ASP A 244 -13.48 -18.57 17.09
C ASP A 244 -12.24 -18.71 16.21
N LEU A 245 -11.04 -18.61 16.79
CA LEU A 245 -9.79 -18.84 16.07
C LEU A 245 -9.67 -20.30 15.60
N THR A 246 -10.10 -21.27 16.41
CA THR A 246 -10.11 -22.70 16.02
C THR A 246 -11.06 -22.94 14.85
N LYS A 247 -12.26 -22.34 14.87
CA LYS A 247 -13.21 -22.41 13.74
C LYS A 247 -12.66 -21.80 12.46
N ALA A 248 -11.81 -20.77 12.58
CA ALA A 248 -11.12 -20.18 11.44
C ALA A 248 -9.95 -21.03 10.90
N GLY A 249 -9.61 -22.12 11.59
CA GLY A 249 -8.60 -23.09 11.17
C GLY A 249 -7.22 -22.89 11.79
N PHE A 250 -7.09 -22.10 12.87
CA PHE A 250 -5.85 -22.04 13.64
C PHE A 250 -5.68 -23.29 14.51
N ILE A 251 -4.45 -23.79 14.59
CA ILE A 251 -4.06 -24.91 15.46
C ILE A 251 -3.56 -24.34 16.80
N LEU A 252 -4.40 -24.39 17.84
CA LEU A 252 -4.19 -23.66 19.10
C LEU A 252 -4.18 -24.57 20.34
N ASP A 253 -3.88 -25.86 20.19
CA ASP A 253 -3.89 -26.84 21.29
C ASP A 253 -3.01 -26.42 22.47
N TRP A 254 -1.89 -25.79 22.18
CA TRP A 254 -0.95 -25.29 23.19
C TRP A 254 -1.52 -24.11 24.00
N LEU A 255 -2.31 -23.22 23.39
CA LEU A 255 -2.99 -22.14 24.11
C LEU A 255 -4.18 -22.66 24.90
N ARG A 256 -4.90 -23.65 24.38
CA ARG A 256 -5.99 -24.32 25.12
C ARG A 256 -5.44 -24.97 26.40
N GLN A 257 -4.35 -25.74 26.30
CA GLN A 257 -3.68 -26.29 27.49
C GLN A 257 -3.19 -25.20 28.45
N LYS A 258 -2.76 -24.05 27.94
CA LYS A 258 -2.32 -22.93 28.76
C LYS A 258 -3.49 -22.30 29.54
N LEU A 259 -4.64 -22.15 28.89
CA LEU A 259 -5.88 -21.69 29.52
C LEU A 259 -6.36 -22.67 30.61
N ASP A 260 -6.38 -23.98 30.32
CA ASP A 260 -6.80 -25.00 31.29
C ASP A 260 -5.95 -24.93 32.58
N ARG A 261 -4.63 -24.79 32.43
CA ARG A 261 -3.71 -24.61 33.57
C ARG A 261 -3.91 -23.29 34.31
N ALA A 262 -4.36 -22.24 33.62
CA ALA A 262 -4.65 -20.96 34.25
C ALA A 262 -5.92 -21.07 35.10
N LEU A 263 -6.97 -21.72 34.59
CA LEU A 263 -8.21 -22.00 35.30
C LEU A 263 -7.98 -22.83 36.58
N GLU A 264 -7.18 -23.90 36.49
CA GLU A 264 -6.83 -24.73 37.65
C GLU A 264 -6.13 -23.93 38.76
N LYS A 265 -5.23 -23.01 38.36
CA LYS A 265 -4.49 -22.15 39.30
C LYS A 265 -5.36 -21.06 39.91
N GLN A 266 -6.33 -20.53 39.15
CA GLN A 266 -7.29 -19.55 39.65
C GLN A 266 -8.13 -20.16 40.78
N ILE A 267 -8.69 -21.35 40.57
CA ILE A 267 -9.47 -22.10 41.57
C ILE A 267 -8.64 -22.37 42.83
N ALA A 268 -7.35 -22.73 42.67
CA ALA A 268 -6.46 -22.96 43.80
C ALA A 268 -6.11 -21.67 44.58
N CYS A 269 -6.09 -20.50 43.92
CA CYS A 269 -5.87 -19.21 44.57
C CYS A 269 -7.13 -18.68 45.28
N ASP A 270 -8.33 -18.97 44.77
CA ASP A 270 -9.60 -18.54 45.39
C ASP A 270 -10.00 -19.43 46.59
N ALA A 271 -9.40 -20.61 46.73
CA ALA A 271 -9.67 -21.57 47.79
C ALA A 271 -8.75 -21.48 49.01
N GLY A 272 -7.73 -20.60 49.00
CA GLY A 272 -6.72 -20.45 50.07
C GLY A 272 -6.74 -19.08 50.72
#